data_AF-A0A197JGG5-F1
#
_entry.id   AF-A0A197JGG5-F1
#
_cell.length_a   1.000
_cell.length_b   1.000
_cell.length_c   1.000
_cell.angle_alpha   90.00
_cell.angle_beta   90.00
_cell.angle_gamma   90.00
#
_symmetry.space_group_name_H-M   'P 1'
#
loop_
_entity.id
_entity.type
_entity.pdbx_description
1 polymer ?
#
loop_
_entity_poly.entity_id
_entity_poly.type
_entity_poly.pdbx_seq_one_letter_code
_entity_poly.pdbx_strand_id
1 'polypeptide(L)' 'LCPITGLPAKYKDPKSGIPYANKEAYKILQNVIRHGYVWSNGLNAYCHDVAQPLPKGVPVGMAEALMG' A
#
# COMPACT_ATOMS: atom_id res chain seq x y z
N LEU A 1 4.20 -14.99 8.04
CA LEU A 1 3.01 -14.16 8.30
C LEU A 1 2.73 -13.30 7.06
N CYS A 2 1.47 -13.00 6.73
CA CYS A 2 1.15 -12.05 5.67
C CYS A 2 1.36 -10.62 6.19
N PRO A 3 2.19 -9.77 5.53
CA PRO A 3 2.46 -8.42 6.01
C PRO A 3 1.28 -7.46 5.84
N ILE A 4 0.33 -7.79 4.95
CA ILE A 4 -0.85 -6.96 4.68
C ILE A 4 -1.95 -7.19 5.72
N THR A 5 -2.17 -8.43 6.16
CA THR A 5 -3.32 -8.79 7.01
C THR A 5 -2.96 -9.34 8.39
N GLY A 6 -1.68 -9.66 8.64
CA GLY A 6 -1.25 -10.32 9.88
C GLY A 6 -1.69 -11.79 10.01
N LEU A 7 -2.36 -12.37 9.00
CA LEU A 7 -2.81 -13.77 9.02
C LEU A 7 -1.69 -14.74 8.56
N PRO A 8 -1.80 -16.05 8.85
CA PRO A 8 -0.92 -17.05 8.26
C PRO A 8 -0.92 -16.95 6.73
N ALA A 9 0.26 -16.85 6.14
CA ALA A 9 0.41 -16.76 4.70
C ALA A 9 0.38 -18.16 4.07
N LYS A 10 -0.48 -18.34 3.07
CA LYS A 10 -0.61 -19.61 2.33
C LYS A 10 0.12 -19.57 0.99
N TYR A 11 0.46 -18.38 0.52
CA TYR A 11 1.03 -18.15 -0.80
C TYR A 11 2.23 -17.19 -0.71
N LYS A 12 3.03 -17.16 -1.77
CA LYS A 12 4.20 -16.29 -1.92
C LYS A 12 4.18 -15.69 -3.32
N ASP A 13 4.33 -14.37 -3.41
CA ASP A 13 4.44 -13.70 -4.71
C ASP A 13 5.77 -14.11 -5.39
N PRO A 14 5.75 -14.63 -6.62
CA PRO A 14 6.96 -15.17 -7.26
C PRO A 14 7.98 -14.09 -7.64
N LYS A 15 7.56 -12.84 -7.81
CA LYS A 15 8.44 -11.74 -8.25
C LYS A 15 9.18 -11.10 -7.08
N SER A 16 8.47 -10.79 -6.01
CA SER A 16 9.01 -10.13 -4.81
C SER A 16 9.44 -11.11 -3.72
N GLY A 17 8.94 -12.35 -3.77
CA GLY A 17 9.10 -13.31 -2.68
C GLY A 17 8.29 -12.98 -1.42
N ILE A 18 7.39 -11.99 -1.46
CA ILE A 18 6.64 -11.58 -0.26
C ILE A 18 5.47 -12.56 -0.02
N PRO A 19 5.30 -13.08 1.21
CA PRO A 19 4.20 -13.99 1.54
C PRO A 19 2.85 -13.25 1.66
N TYR A 20 1.74 -13.88 1.26
CA TYR A 20 0.39 -13.33 1.42
C TYR A 20 -0.68 -14.37 1.79
N ALA A 21 -1.77 -13.91 2.40
CA ALA A 21 -2.81 -14.79 2.98
C ALA A 21 -3.95 -15.13 2.00
N ASN A 22 -4.44 -14.16 1.24
CA ASN A 22 -5.63 -14.29 0.39
C ASN A 22 -5.57 -13.37 -0.84
N LYS A 23 -6.60 -13.43 -1.70
CA LYS A 23 -6.66 -12.69 -2.97
C LYS A 23 -6.62 -11.17 -2.79
N GLU A 24 -7.27 -10.64 -1.75
CA GLU A 24 -7.28 -9.20 -1.51
C GLU A 24 -5.90 -8.70 -1.05
N ALA A 25 -5.21 -9.46 -0.18
CA ALA A 25 -3.83 -9.18 0.19
C ALA A 25 -2.88 -9.20 -1.01
N TYR A 26 -3.10 -10.13 -1.96
CA TYR A 26 -2.32 -10.18 -3.20
C TYR A 26 -2.53 -8.93 -4.07
N LYS A 27 -3.77 -8.45 -4.23
CA LYS A 27 -4.05 -7.22 -4.99
C LYS A 27 -3.33 -6.01 -4.40
N ILE A 28 -3.43 -5.83 -3.08
CA ILE A 28 -2.73 -4.74 -2.36
C ILE A 28 -1.22 -4.87 -2.56
N LEU A 29 -0.65 -6.07 -2.38
CA LEU A 29 0.77 -6.32 -2.57
C LEU A 29 1.23 -5.97 -3.99
N GLN A 30 0.51 -6.41 -5.02
CA GLN A 30 0.83 -6.07 -6.41
C GLN A 30 0.78 -4.57 -6.66
N ASN A 31 -0.18 -3.86 -6.05
CA ASN A 31 -0.30 -2.42 -6.20
C ASN A 31 0.85 -1.68 -5.50
N VAL A 32 1.26 -2.13 -4.30
CA VAL A 32 2.48 -1.64 -3.62
C VAL A 32 3.71 -1.83 -4.50
N ILE A 33 3.92 -3.03 -5.07
CA ILE A 33 5.07 -3.35 -5.93
C ILE A 33 5.12 -2.45 -7.18
N ARG A 34 3.96 -1.98 -7.65
CA ARG A 34 3.83 -1.08 -8.81
C ARG A 34 3.89 0.39 -8.44
N HIS A 35 4.18 0.72 -7.18
CA HIS A 35 4.12 2.09 -6.64
C HIS A 35 2.75 2.74 -6.85
N GLY A 36 1.67 1.93 -6.79
CA GLY A 36 0.29 2.39 -6.90
C GLY A 36 -0.26 3.02 -5.62
N TYR A 37 0.55 3.09 -4.55
CA TYR A 37 0.23 3.83 -3.35
C TYR A 37 1.30 4.91 -3.07
N VAL A 38 0.87 6.03 -2.51
CA VAL A 38 1.75 7.08 -2.00
C VAL A 38 2.48 6.59 -0.76
N TRP A 39 3.81 6.67 -0.76
CA TRP A 39 4.65 6.46 0.42
C TRP A 39 4.80 7.77 1.19
N SER A 40 4.37 7.78 2.45
CA SER A 40 4.56 8.92 3.35
C SER A 40 5.79 8.73 4.22
N ASN A 41 6.77 9.63 4.10
CA ASN A 41 7.95 9.64 4.97
C ASN A 41 7.58 9.95 6.43
N GLY A 42 6.61 10.83 6.66
CA GLY A 42 6.14 11.15 8.01
C GLY A 42 5.48 9.97 8.72
N LEU A 43 4.73 9.14 7.98
CA LEU A 43 4.06 7.96 8.54
C LEU A 43 4.92 6.68 8.42
N ASN A 44 6.01 6.71 7.65
CA ASN A 44 6.76 5.53 7.22
C ASN A 44 5.84 4.41 6.70
N ALA A 45 4.84 4.80 5.91
CA ALA A 45 3.78 3.90 5.46
C ALA A 45 3.19 4.32 4.10
N TYR A 46 2.64 3.33 3.37
CA TYR A 46 1.79 3.57 2.21
C TYR A 46 0.37 3.98 2.65
N CYS A 47 -0.16 5.08 2.14
CA CYS A 47 -1.40 5.68 2.70
C CYS A 47 -2.53 6.01 1.70
N HIS A 48 -2.26 6.19 0.40
CA HIS A 48 -3.30 6.61 -0.56
C HIS A 48 -3.08 5.98 -1.94
N ASP A 49 -4.15 5.56 -2.62
CA ASP A 49 -4.08 5.01 -3.97
C ASP A 49 -3.87 6.15 -4.99
N VAL A 50 -2.78 6.09 -5.75
CA VAL A 50 -2.40 7.15 -6.71
C VAL A 50 -3.42 7.34 -7.84
N ALA A 51 -4.25 6.33 -8.12
CA ALA A 51 -5.30 6.40 -9.14
C ALA A 51 -6.60 7.04 -8.62
N GLN A 52 -6.74 7.22 -7.30
CA GLN A 52 -7.93 7.80 -6.69
C GLN A 52 -7.72 9.29 -6.38
N PRO A 53 -8.76 10.13 -6.54
CA PRO A 53 -8.69 11.50 -6.06
C PRO A 53 -8.52 11.51 -4.56
N LEU A 54 -7.91 12.58 -4.03
CA LEU A 54 -7.82 12.76 -2.60
C LEU A 54 -9.22 12.80 -1.96
N PRO A 55 -9.38 12.25 -0.74
CA PRO A 55 -10.62 12.38 0.01
C PRO A 55 -11.03 13.86 0.16
N LYS A 56 -12.34 14.13 0.16
CA LYS A 56 -12.86 15.48 0.40
C LYS A 56 -12.44 15.96 1.78
N GLY A 57 -11.95 17.21 1.87
CA GLY A 57 -11.56 17.84 3.13
C GLY A 57 -10.11 17.59 3.55
N VAL A 58 -9.30 16.91 2.74
CA VAL A 58 -7.85 16.89 2.94
C VAL A 58 -7.32 18.33 2.86
N PRO A 59 -6.60 18.84 3.88
CA PRO A 59 -6.03 20.17 3.84
C PRO A 59 -5.10 20.36 2.64
N VAL A 60 -5.17 21.55 2.02
CA VAL A 60 -4.18 21.97 1.02
C VAL A 60 -2.77 21.86 1.60
N GLY A 61 -1.84 21.27 0.85
CA GLY A 61 -0.47 21.03 1.31
C GLY A 61 -0.25 19.68 1.99
N MET A 62 -1.31 19.00 2.46
CA MET A 62 -1.15 17.71 3.13
C MET A 62 -0.83 16.58 2.15
N ALA A 63 -1.32 16.65 0.91
CA ALA A 63 -0.97 15.68 -0.12
C ALA A 63 0.50 15.76 -0.50
N GLU A 64 1.02 16.98 -0.63
CA GLU A 64 2.42 17.28 -0.90
C GLU A 64 3.32 16.81 0.26
N ALA A 65 2.88 17.01 1.50
CA ALA A 65 3.59 16.52 2.69
C ALA A 65 3.61 14.98 2.81
N LEU A 66 2.67 14.28 2.17
CA LEU A 66 2.69 12.82 2.09
C LEU A 66 3.56 12.29 0.96
N MET A 67 3.99 13.13 0.01
CA MET A 67 4.82 12.74 -1.14
C MET A 67 6.30 13.17 -1.02
N GLY A 68 6.61 14.07 -0.09
CA GLY A 68 7.98 14.52 0.26
C GLY A 68 8.60 13.71 1.38
#